data_AF-A0A8K0WXW8-F1
#
_entry.id   AF-A0A8K0WXW8-F1
#
_cell.length_a   1.000
_cell.length_b   1.000
_cell.length_c   1.000
_cell.angle_alpha   90.00
_cell.angle_beta   90.00
_cell.angle_gamma   90.00
#
_symmetry.space_group_name_H-M   'P 1'
#
loop_
_entity.id
_entity.type
_entity.pdbx_description
1 polymer ?
#
loop_
_entity_poly.entity_id
_entity_poly.type
_entity_poly.pdbx_seq_one_letter_code
_entity_poly.pdbx_strand_id
1 'polypeptide(L)'
;MKDDQDVKTIREGKATIIVPRGAEVGEDQREVQKVFYNPIQQYNRDLSVLAIKTYGEIMHEKRCATRNERPRNQKKRKRPVGEDDAPAQTSTNDAADNEAAPGAGSDPTAPSMPSKFKILDALSASGLRALRYAHEIPFASHVVANDLSETAAEAIRKNVQNNGLEDRVTVANEDALAYMYRFIADGLANRDKRGNVVKKDHFDVIDLDPYGTAAPFFDAAVQSVRDDGGLLCVTCTDSAIWAGHSYAEKTYALYGGIPTKGLHAHESGLRLILHAIATSAARYGLAIEPQLSLSIDYYTKVFVRVVKSQHAVKFLGAKTMLVYNCDQGCGAWETQRLMQAKETPNKNKSGGTYYKHIMSLGPTTDVKCAHCGWKMHLAGPMYAGHLHSRDFVERLEQQVSQADPSVYGTLKRLQGMLHTVKEEFIPFSYTDESPAPTGDAALADYDKYPFFIMTGKLSHTLSCATPPFDSIRGALKHLGYQVGRSHCRPGSIKTDAPWSVVWYIMTEWIRQKSPIKPENVKPTTPGYRILQRAGLVPEAESQQLGAEKKENGTTEQEEVVRYQMNPEVNWGPLTKASRR
;
A
#
# COMPACT_ATOMS: atom_id res chain seq x y z
N MET A 1 6.62 8.18 49.16
CA MET A 1 5.34 7.91 48.49
C MET A 1 4.85 9.23 47.94
N LYS A 2 5.05 9.49 46.64
CA LYS A 2 4.38 10.58 45.91
C LYS A 2 3.35 9.88 45.04
N ASP A 3 2.09 10.24 45.26
CA ASP A 3 0.92 9.47 44.86
C ASP A 3 0.76 9.28 43.35
N ASP A 4 0.31 8.07 43.05
CA ASP A 4 -0.01 7.39 41.80
C ASP A 4 -1.27 7.97 41.10
N GLN A 5 -1.49 9.29 41.17
CA GLN A 5 -2.84 9.86 40.97
C GLN A 5 -3.21 10.38 39.57
N ASP A 6 -2.32 10.33 38.58
CA ASP A 6 -2.63 10.86 37.24
C ASP A 6 -2.34 9.87 36.10
N VAL A 7 -2.93 8.67 36.17
CA VAL A 7 -2.92 7.69 35.07
C VAL A 7 -4.31 7.17 34.73
N LYS A 8 -4.59 6.98 33.44
CA LYS A 8 -5.81 6.39 32.88
C LYS A 8 -5.44 5.08 32.21
N THR A 9 -6.20 4.04 32.51
CA THR A 9 -6.07 2.75 31.84
C THR A 9 -6.99 2.72 30.61
N ILE A 10 -6.45 2.28 29.47
CA ILE A 10 -7.19 2.10 28.22
C ILE A 10 -7.01 0.66 27.77
N ARG A 11 -8.11 -0.02 27.48
CA ARG A 11 -8.10 -1.36 26.91
C ARG A 11 -8.52 -1.27 25.44
N GLU A 12 -7.70 -1.83 24.56
CA GLU A 12 -8.01 -2.00 23.14
C GLU A 12 -7.60 -3.41 22.71
N GLY A 13 -8.54 -4.16 22.16
CA GLY A 13 -8.35 -5.59 21.93
C GLY A 13 -8.06 -6.31 23.24
N LYS A 14 -6.99 -7.10 23.24
CA LYS A 14 -6.54 -7.80 24.44
C LYS A 14 -5.52 -7.00 25.26
N ALA A 15 -4.96 -5.95 24.70
CA ALA A 15 -3.94 -5.14 25.36
C ALA A 15 -4.56 -4.07 26.28
N THR A 16 -3.90 -3.84 27.42
CA THR A 16 -4.28 -2.81 28.38
C THR A 16 -3.09 -1.88 28.63
N ILE A 17 -3.20 -0.61 28.22
CA ILE A 17 -2.13 0.39 28.39
C ILE A 17 -2.48 1.40 29.48
N ILE A 18 -1.44 1.90 30.13
CA ILE A 18 -1.49 3.00 31.07
C ILE A 18 -1.05 4.26 30.32
N VAL A 19 -1.88 5.31 30.34
CA VAL A 19 -1.58 6.61 29.76
C VAL A 19 -1.71 7.71 30.83
N PRO A 20 -0.95 8.81 30.78
CA PRO A 20 -1.09 9.90 31.76
C PRO A 20 -2.50 10.53 31.74
N ARG A 21 -3.13 10.75 32.91
CA ARG A 21 -4.29 11.66 33.10
C ARG A 21 -3.74 13.09 33.14
N GLY A 22 -4.45 14.03 32.52
CA GLY A 22 -3.96 15.40 32.30
C GLY A 22 -4.18 15.95 30.89
N ALA A 23 -4.75 15.15 29.99
CA ALA A 23 -5.05 15.57 28.63
C ALA A 23 -6.54 15.89 28.43
N GLU A 24 -7.00 16.91 29.14
CA GLU A 24 -8.21 17.65 28.79
C GLU A 24 -7.84 19.07 28.33
N VAL A 25 -8.12 19.31 27.05
CA VAL A 25 -8.36 20.58 26.33
C VAL A 25 -7.69 21.86 26.87
N GLY A 26 -6.39 21.99 26.59
CA GLY A 26 -5.71 23.26 26.34
C GLY A 26 -5.04 23.21 24.96
N GLU A 27 -4.86 24.35 24.28
CA GLU A 27 -4.39 24.40 22.88
C GLU A 27 -3.01 23.77 22.64
N ASP A 28 -2.10 23.75 23.63
CA ASP A 28 -0.73 23.22 23.47
C ASP A 28 -0.51 21.77 23.92
N GLN A 29 -1.39 21.17 24.75
CA GLN A 29 -1.15 19.82 25.32
C GLN A 29 -1.96 18.69 24.66
N ARG A 30 -2.82 19.03 23.69
CA ARG A 30 -3.52 18.04 22.86
C ARG A 30 -2.57 17.17 22.02
N GLU A 31 -1.36 17.64 21.75
CA GLU A 31 -0.36 16.90 20.99
C GLU A 31 0.20 15.72 21.78
N VAL A 32 0.55 15.89 23.06
CA VAL A 32 1.20 14.83 23.86
C VAL A 32 0.31 13.59 24.05
N GLN A 33 -1.00 13.76 24.26
CA GLN A 33 -1.93 12.63 24.34
C GLN A 33 -2.17 11.97 22.97
N LYS A 34 -2.27 12.76 21.90
CA LYS A 34 -2.35 12.24 20.53
C LYS A 34 -1.08 11.49 20.11
N VAL A 35 0.07 11.88 20.67
CA VAL A 35 1.37 11.23 20.48
C VAL A 35 1.40 9.85 21.15
N PHE A 36 0.72 9.67 22.28
CA PHE A 36 0.72 8.40 23.03
C PHE A 36 -0.39 7.42 22.64
N TYR A 37 -1.60 7.92 22.42
CA TYR A 37 -2.76 7.09 22.05
C TYR A 37 -3.77 7.90 21.23
N ASN A 38 -4.08 7.41 20.04
CA ASN A 38 -5.15 7.95 19.21
C ASN A 38 -6.25 6.89 19.01
N PRO A 39 -7.47 7.08 19.54
CA PRO A 39 -8.57 6.11 19.39
C PRO A 39 -9.02 5.99 17.93
N ILE A 40 -8.85 7.02 17.09
CA ILE A 40 -9.21 6.98 15.67
C ILE A 40 -8.38 5.92 14.92
N GLN A 41 -7.18 5.62 15.42
CA GLN A 41 -6.27 4.61 14.85
C GLN A 41 -6.61 3.17 15.27
N GLN A 42 -7.69 2.93 16.03
CA GLN A 42 -8.13 1.57 16.37
C GLN A 42 -8.37 0.72 15.11
N TYR A 43 -8.97 1.31 14.07
CA TYR A 43 -9.16 0.64 12.79
C TYR A 43 -7.84 0.19 12.15
N ASN A 44 -6.80 1.04 12.19
CA ASN A 44 -5.48 0.72 11.65
C ASN A 44 -4.84 -0.45 12.43
N ARG A 45 -4.96 -0.43 13.76
CA ARG A 45 -4.41 -1.48 14.62
C ARG A 45 -5.16 -2.80 14.47
N ASP A 46 -6.49 -2.79 14.42
CA ASP A 46 -7.30 -3.99 14.13
C ASP A 46 -6.93 -4.58 12.77
N LEU A 47 -6.86 -3.74 11.73
CA LEU A 47 -6.43 -4.14 10.39
C LEU A 47 -5.04 -4.76 10.41
N SER A 48 -4.08 -4.13 11.10
CA SER A 48 -2.69 -4.60 11.14
C SER A 48 -2.58 -5.96 11.82
N VAL A 49 -3.25 -6.16 12.96
CA VAL A 49 -3.25 -7.46 13.66
C VAL A 49 -3.81 -8.56 12.76
N LEU A 50 -4.99 -8.33 12.17
CA LEU A 50 -5.66 -9.33 11.34
C LEU A 50 -4.88 -9.61 10.04
N ALA A 51 -4.34 -8.57 9.40
CA ALA A 51 -3.52 -8.70 8.19
C ALA A 51 -2.23 -9.47 8.46
N ILE A 52 -1.50 -9.17 9.54
CA ILE A 52 -0.28 -9.90 9.91
C ILE A 52 -0.60 -11.35 10.24
N LYS A 53 -1.68 -11.60 11.01
CA LYS A 53 -2.10 -12.95 11.36
C LYS A 53 -2.44 -13.76 10.09
N THR A 54 -3.24 -13.19 9.19
CA THR A 54 -3.59 -13.80 7.89
C THR A 54 -2.33 -14.10 7.08
N TYR A 55 -1.42 -13.13 6.97
CA TYR A 55 -0.20 -13.28 6.18
C TYR A 55 0.72 -14.37 6.75
N GLY A 56 0.88 -14.41 8.08
CA GLY A 56 1.70 -15.40 8.76
C GLY A 56 1.19 -16.83 8.55
N GLU A 57 -0.14 -17.02 8.56
CA GLU A 57 -0.79 -18.30 8.25
C GLU A 57 -0.55 -18.71 6.79
N ILE A 58 -0.76 -17.80 5.82
CA ILE A 58 -0.48 -18.05 4.40
C ILE A 58 1.00 -18.42 4.18
N MET A 59 1.93 -17.71 4.81
CA MET A 59 3.37 -18.01 4.68
C MET A 59 3.74 -19.34 5.34
N HIS A 60 3.09 -19.70 6.45
CA HIS A 60 3.29 -20.99 7.06
C HIS A 60 2.85 -22.13 6.14
N GLU A 61 1.64 -22.04 5.57
CA GLU A 61 1.11 -23.00 4.60
C GLU A 61 2.08 -23.19 3.42
N LYS A 62 2.54 -22.08 2.81
CA LYS A 62 3.50 -22.11 1.69
C LYS A 62 4.84 -22.76 2.06
N ARG A 63 5.36 -22.48 3.26
CA ARG A 63 6.60 -23.10 3.76
C ARG A 63 6.42 -24.60 4.01
N CYS A 64 5.27 -25.03 4.53
CA CYS A 64 4.93 -26.44 4.75
C CYS A 64 4.79 -27.21 3.43
N ALA A 65 4.10 -26.64 2.43
CA ALA A 65 3.99 -27.23 1.10
C ALA A 65 5.37 -27.45 0.45
N THR A 66 6.21 -26.41 0.44
CA THR A 66 7.57 -26.48 -0.13
C THR A 66 8.45 -27.53 0.58
N ARG A 67 8.24 -27.76 1.89
CA ARG A 67 8.97 -28.77 2.66
C ARG A 67 8.53 -30.19 2.31
N ASN A 68 7.24 -30.40 2.04
CA ASN A 68 6.68 -31.70 1.68
C ASN A 68 7.01 -32.10 0.22
N GLU A 69 7.21 -31.13 -0.67
CA GLU A 69 7.60 -31.35 -2.08
C GLU A 69 9.10 -31.69 -2.27
N ARG A 70 9.95 -31.50 -1.26
CA ARG A 70 11.36 -31.93 -1.36
C ARG A 70 11.42 -33.47 -1.37
N PRO A 71 11.92 -34.11 -2.43
CA PRO A 71 12.03 -35.57 -2.45
C PRO A 71 12.94 -36.02 -1.30
N ARG A 72 12.46 -36.98 -0.49
CA ARG A 72 13.28 -37.74 0.47
C ARG A 72 14.30 -38.62 -0.29
N ASN A 73 15.28 -38.02 -0.95
CA ASN A 73 16.44 -38.72 -1.50
C ASN A 73 17.60 -38.60 -0.49
N GLN A 74 18.31 -39.62 -0.04
CA GLN A 74 18.25 -41.08 -0.11
C GLN A 74 18.99 -41.57 1.14
N LYS A 75 18.33 -42.26 2.08
CA LYS A 75 19.05 -43.07 3.06
C LYS A 75 19.25 -44.45 2.43
N LYS A 76 20.52 -44.75 2.10
CA LYS A 76 21.11 -46.08 1.85
C LYS A 76 20.53 -46.90 0.67
N ARG A 77 21.29 -46.92 -0.43
CA ARG A 77 21.61 -48.19 -1.11
C ARG A 77 23.12 -48.41 -1.00
N LYS A 78 23.53 -49.20 0.01
CA LYS A 78 24.87 -49.81 0.01
C LYS A 78 24.96 -50.69 -1.24
N ARG A 79 26.04 -50.53 -2.01
CA ARG A 79 26.44 -51.46 -3.07
C ARG A 79 26.62 -52.87 -2.47
N PRO A 80 26.27 -53.95 -3.20
CA PRO A 80 26.69 -55.29 -2.79
C PRO A 80 28.19 -55.41 -3.01
N VAL A 81 28.91 -55.84 -1.97
CA VAL A 81 30.28 -56.33 -2.07
C VAL A 81 30.17 -57.85 -2.01
N GLY A 82 30.70 -58.54 -3.02
CA GLY A 82 30.94 -59.97 -2.97
C GLY A 82 32.20 -60.27 -2.15
N GLU A 83 32.10 -61.31 -1.32
CA GLU A 83 33.05 -62.42 -1.03
C GLU A 83 34.56 -62.10 -1.21
N ASP A 84 35.46 -62.30 -0.24
CA ASP A 84 35.66 -63.51 0.58
C ASP A 84 36.42 -63.27 1.92
N ASP A 85 36.31 -64.28 2.80
CA ASP A 85 37.18 -64.73 3.91
C ASP A 85 37.16 -64.09 5.32
N ALA A 86 36.31 -64.68 6.18
CA ALA A 86 36.54 -65.35 7.49
C ALA A 86 37.66 -64.89 8.50
N PRO A 87 37.60 -65.28 9.80
CA PRO A 87 36.44 -65.40 10.69
C PRO A 87 36.64 -64.80 12.12
N ALA A 88 35.51 -64.69 12.83
CA ALA A 88 35.29 -64.87 14.27
C ALA A 88 35.97 -63.95 15.32
N GLN A 89 35.14 -63.25 16.10
CA GLN A 89 35.04 -63.46 17.55
C GLN A 89 33.76 -62.81 18.13
N THR A 90 32.90 -63.68 18.66
CA THR A 90 32.05 -63.57 19.87
C THR A 90 31.98 -62.23 20.62
N SER A 91 30.76 -61.72 20.89
CA SER A 91 30.06 -61.96 22.18
C SER A 91 28.81 -61.06 22.35
N THR A 92 27.65 -61.71 22.47
CA THR A 92 26.57 -61.53 23.47
C THR A 92 26.02 -60.12 23.81
N ASN A 93 24.68 -60.03 23.69
CA ASN A 93 23.73 -59.55 24.72
C ASN A 93 23.76 -58.06 25.13
N ASP A 94 22.67 -57.34 25.42
CA ASP A 94 21.37 -57.71 25.96
C ASP A 94 20.27 -56.78 25.47
N ALA A 95 19.07 -57.34 25.36
CA ALA A 95 17.81 -56.63 25.42
C ALA A 95 17.43 -56.37 26.89
N ALA A 96 16.85 -55.21 27.17
CA ALA A 96 15.98 -55.04 28.33
C ALA A 96 14.90 -54.02 27.98
N ASP A 97 13.70 -54.57 27.76
CA ASP A 97 12.42 -53.89 27.75
C ASP A 97 12.17 -53.18 29.09
N ASN A 98 11.40 -52.09 29.02
CA ASN A 98 10.41 -51.82 30.07
C ASN A 98 9.23 -51.07 29.46
N GLU A 99 8.11 -51.76 29.40
CA GLU A 99 6.78 -51.24 29.12
C GLU A 99 6.29 -50.31 30.25
N ALA A 100 5.61 -49.22 29.89
CA ALA A 100 4.59 -48.61 30.73
C ALA A 100 3.56 -47.83 29.89
N ALA A 101 2.39 -48.47 29.73
CA ALA A 101 1.00 -48.02 29.59
C ALA A 101 0.58 -46.64 28.98
N PRO A 102 -0.61 -46.59 28.32
CA PRO A 102 -1.01 -45.50 27.42
C PRO A 102 -1.79 -44.39 28.13
N GLY A 103 -1.47 -43.13 27.84
CA GLY A 103 -2.16 -41.96 28.37
C GLY A 103 -2.45 -40.91 27.31
N ALA A 104 -3.74 -40.70 27.06
CA ALA A 104 -4.41 -39.54 26.45
C ALA A 104 -3.96 -39.10 25.05
N GLY A 105 -4.86 -39.34 24.07
CA GLY A 105 -4.73 -38.91 22.68
C GLY A 105 -4.48 -37.41 22.55
N SER A 106 -3.33 -37.10 21.95
CA SER A 106 -3.15 -35.85 21.22
C SER A 106 -3.46 -36.13 19.75
N ASP A 107 -4.41 -35.38 19.22
CA ASP A 107 -4.81 -35.39 17.82
C ASP A 107 -3.58 -35.08 16.94
N PRO A 108 -3.13 -35.96 16.02
CA PRO A 108 -1.89 -35.75 15.26
C PRO A 108 -2.00 -34.68 14.15
N THR A 109 -3.09 -33.92 14.09
CA THR A 109 -3.46 -33.16 12.89
C THR A 109 -3.22 -31.65 12.96
N ALA A 110 -2.68 -31.10 14.06
CA ALA A 110 -2.27 -29.69 14.10
C ALA A 110 -0.78 -29.55 13.67
N PRO A 111 -0.48 -29.02 12.47
CA PRO A 111 0.91 -28.77 12.08
C PRO A 111 1.55 -27.73 13.02
N SER A 112 2.63 -28.13 13.68
CA SER A 112 3.43 -27.25 14.55
C SER A 112 4.07 -26.11 13.73
N MET A 113 3.71 -24.88 14.08
CA MET A 113 4.27 -23.63 13.52
C MET A 113 5.78 -23.52 13.76
N PRO A 114 6.56 -22.86 12.86
CA PRO A 114 7.99 -22.64 13.08
C PRO A 114 8.24 -21.83 14.36
N SER A 115 9.27 -22.22 15.11
CA SER A 115 9.52 -21.76 16.48
C SER A 115 9.91 -20.28 16.66
N LYS A 116 10.05 -19.50 15.58
CA LYS A 116 10.42 -18.08 15.64
C LYS A 116 9.70 -17.26 14.55
N PHE A 117 8.82 -16.35 14.97
CA PHE A 117 8.19 -15.31 14.16
C PHE A 117 8.46 -13.94 14.81
N LYS A 118 9.28 -13.11 14.15
CA LYS A 118 9.75 -11.83 14.69
C LYS A 118 9.03 -10.64 14.06
N ILE A 119 8.53 -9.75 14.90
CA ILE A 119 7.85 -8.51 14.48
C ILE A 119 8.61 -7.32 15.04
N LEU A 120 8.87 -6.29 14.22
CA LEU A 120 9.33 -4.98 14.67
C LEU A 120 8.18 -3.97 14.57
N ASP A 121 7.82 -3.38 15.71
CA ASP A 121 7.06 -2.14 15.79
C ASP A 121 8.05 -0.98 15.94
N ALA A 122 8.39 -0.33 14.82
CA ALA A 122 9.56 0.53 14.73
C ALA A 122 9.40 1.89 15.43
N LEU A 123 8.16 2.39 15.53
CA LEU A 123 7.79 3.65 16.18
C LEU A 123 6.58 3.41 17.09
N SER A 124 6.83 2.87 18.28
CA SER A 124 5.83 2.17 19.08
C SER A 124 5.00 3.07 20.01
N ALA A 125 5.49 4.27 20.34
CA ALA A 125 4.87 5.22 21.26
C ALA A 125 4.47 4.58 22.60
N SER A 126 3.19 4.30 22.83
CA SER A 126 2.70 3.63 24.05
C SER A 126 2.98 2.12 24.12
N GLY A 127 3.41 1.50 23.03
CA GLY A 127 3.59 0.05 22.92
C GLY A 127 2.34 -0.69 22.49
N LEU A 128 1.20 0.00 22.32
CA LEU A 128 -0.10 -0.65 22.13
C LEU A 128 -0.11 -1.62 20.95
N ARG A 129 0.51 -1.24 19.83
CA ARG A 129 0.58 -2.07 18.63
C ARG A 129 1.40 -3.34 18.88
N ALA A 130 2.61 -3.20 19.42
CA ALA A 130 3.44 -4.34 19.84
C ALA A 130 2.73 -5.29 20.83
N LEU A 131 2.04 -4.74 21.84
CA LEU A 131 1.29 -5.52 22.84
C LEU A 131 0.15 -6.31 22.19
N ARG A 132 -0.60 -5.67 21.29
CA ARG A 132 -1.67 -6.35 20.54
C ARG A 132 -1.12 -7.44 19.64
N TYR A 133 0.03 -7.24 18.99
CA TYR A 133 0.67 -8.30 18.22
C TYR A 133 1.04 -9.51 19.09
N ALA A 134 1.62 -9.28 20.26
CA ALA A 134 1.97 -10.36 21.18
C ALA A 134 0.73 -11.10 21.73
N HIS A 135 -0.35 -10.39 22.06
CA HIS A 135 -1.58 -10.99 22.58
C HIS A 135 -2.43 -11.71 21.53
N GLU A 136 -2.54 -11.13 20.34
CA GLU A 136 -3.60 -11.46 19.38
C GLU A 136 -3.09 -12.29 18.19
N ILE A 137 -1.76 -12.40 18.00
CA ILE A 137 -1.13 -13.24 16.99
C ILE A 137 -0.50 -14.46 17.69
N PRO A 138 -1.13 -15.65 17.65
CA PRO A 138 -0.71 -16.78 18.48
C PRO A 138 0.74 -17.24 18.24
N PHE A 139 1.21 -17.14 17.01
CA PHE A 139 2.54 -17.59 16.60
C PHE A 139 3.61 -16.49 16.65
N ALA A 140 3.28 -15.25 17.05
CA ALA A 140 4.25 -14.17 17.19
C ALA A 140 5.19 -14.44 18.38
N SER A 141 6.33 -15.08 18.13
CA SER A 141 7.23 -15.51 19.20
C SER A 141 8.00 -14.37 19.85
N HIS A 142 8.26 -13.29 19.11
CA HIS A 142 9.08 -12.18 19.58
C HIS A 142 8.66 -10.88 18.89
N VAL A 143 8.34 -9.87 19.68
CA VAL A 143 7.97 -8.54 19.19
C VAL A 143 8.94 -7.52 19.76
N VAL A 144 9.57 -6.74 18.90
CA VAL A 144 10.39 -5.59 19.32
C VAL A 144 9.51 -4.35 19.25
N ALA A 145 9.38 -3.66 20.37
CA ALA A 145 8.76 -2.34 20.47
C ALA A 145 9.88 -1.30 20.58
N ASN A 146 10.10 -0.53 19.53
CA ASN A 146 11.13 0.50 19.49
C ASN A 146 10.50 1.90 19.54
N ASP A 147 11.10 2.81 20.31
CA ASP A 147 10.78 4.23 20.23
C ASP A 147 12.02 5.09 20.51
N LEU A 148 12.11 6.27 19.87
CA LEU A 148 13.21 7.20 20.08
C LEU A 148 13.16 7.84 21.47
N SER A 149 11.97 8.08 22.01
CA SER A 149 11.81 8.77 23.30
C SER A 149 12.02 7.82 24.47
N GLU A 150 12.95 8.13 25.38
CA GLU A 150 13.15 7.32 26.60
C GLU A 150 11.87 7.25 27.43
N THR A 151 11.09 8.33 27.49
CA THR A 151 9.80 8.34 28.21
C THR A 151 8.78 7.40 27.58
N ALA A 152 8.80 7.24 26.25
CA ALA A 152 7.97 6.27 25.54
C ALA A 152 8.45 4.86 25.85
N ALA A 153 9.76 4.60 25.76
CA ALA A 153 10.36 3.31 26.10
C ALA A 153 10.05 2.88 27.55
N GLU A 154 10.13 3.78 28.53
CA GLU A 154 9.72 3.51 29.92
C GLU A 154 8.25 3.14 30.03
N ALA A 155 7.35 3.84 29.33
CA ALA A 155 5.94 3.50 29.33
C ALA A 155 5.66 2.17 28.65
N ILE A 156 6.36 1.86 27.54
CA ILE A 156 6.28 0.55 26.89
C ILE A 156 6.68 -0.53 27.88
N ARG A 157 7.80 -0.39 28.60
CA ARG A 157 8.24 -1.36 29.62
C ARG A 157 7.18 -1.59 30.69
N LYS A 158 6.58 -0.51 31.22
CA LYS A 158 5.47 -0.60 32.19
C LYS A 158 4.24 -1.30 31.61
N ASN A 159 3.88 -0.99 30.37
CA ASN A 159 2.74 -1.60 29.70
C ASN A 159 2.99 -3.07 29.39
N VAL A 160 4.21 -3.46 28.99
CA VAL A 160 4.61 -4.87 28.80
C VAL A 160 4.45 -5.65 30.10
N GLN A 161 4.94 -5.11 31.22
CA GLN A 161 4.78 -5.72 32.54
C GLN A 161 3.31 -5.83 32.96
N ASN A 162 2.52 -4.77 32.78
CA ASN A 162 1.09 -4.77 33.10
C ASN A 162 0.27 -5.77 32.28
N ASN A 163 0.80 -6.23 31.14
CA ASN A 163 0.16 -7.24 30.29
C ASN A 163 0.75 -8.65 30.46
N GLY A 164 1.79 -8.82 31.29
CA GLY A 164 2.48 -10.11 31.45
C GLY A 164 3.13 -10.61 30.15
N LEU A 165 3.74 -9.70 29.38
CA LEU A 165 4.31 -9.98 28.05
C LEU A 165 5.84 -9.85 27.99
N GLU A 166 6.52 -9.85 29.14
CA GLU A 166 7.98 -9.66 29.25
C GLU A 166 8.79 -10.73 28.52
N ASP A 167 8.23 -11.93 28.36
CA ASP A 167 8.84 -13.06 27.65
C ASP A 167 8.71 -12.94 26.12
N ARG A 168 7.77 -12.13 25.62
CA ARG A 168 7.44 -11.99 24.20
C ARG A 168 7.78 -10.63 23.61
N VAL A 169 7.81 -9.57 24.42
CA VAL A 169 8.05 -8.20 23.96
C VAL A 169 9.38 -7.68 24.48
N THR A 170 10.27 -7.30 23.58
CA THR A 170 11.51 -6.59 23.90
C THR A 170 11.37 -5.11 23.59
N VAL A 171 11.76 -4.26 24.54
CA VAL A 171 11.69 -2.80 24.38
C VAL A 171 13.07 -2.27 23.98
N ALA A 172 13.12 -1.55 22.87
CA ALA A 172 14.31 -0.81 22.43
C ALA A 172 14.05 0.69 22.55
N ASN A 173 15.09 1.45 22.94
CA ASN A 173 15.07 2.90 22.92
C ASN A 173 16.11 3.43 21.96
N GLU A 174 15.78 3.46 20.67
CA GLU A 174 16.69 3.89 19.62
C GLU A 174 15.95 4.65 18.52
N ASP A 175 16.69 5.47 17.78
CA ASP A 175 16.21 5.94 16.48
C ASP A 175 15.93 4.74 15.57
N ALA A 176 14.75 4.73 14.92
CA ALA A 176 14.31 3.58 14.13
C ALA A 176 15.23 3.27 12.94
N LEU A 177 15.86 4.27 12.32
CA LEU A 177 16.84 4.05 11.26
C LEU A 177 18.13 3.47 11.83
N ALA A 178 18.63 4.03 12.92
CA ALA A 178 19.83 3.52 13.60
C ALA A 178 19.64 2.07 14.03
N TYR A 179 18.49 1.74 14.62
CA TYR A 179 18.14 0.38 15.03
C TYR A 179 18.15 -0.58 13.85
N MET A 180 17.44 -0.26 12.77
CA MET A 180 17.38 -1.10 11.56
C MET A 180 18.74 -1.23 10.85
N TYR A 181 19.51 -0.15 10.70
CA TYR A 181 20.83 -0.22 10.08
C TYR A 181 21.85 -0.95 10.93
N ARG A 182 21.80 -0.82 12.26
CA ARG A 182 22.64 -1.64 13.15
C ARG A 182 22.27 -3.10 13.05
N PHE A 183 20.98 -3.42 13.04
CA PHE A 183 20.51 -4.77 12.82
C PHE A 183 21.02 -5.36 11.50
N ILE A 184 21.02 -4.58 10.41
CA ILE A 184 21.62 -4.99 9.12
C ILE A 184 23.14 -5.22 9.28
N ALA A 185 23.86 -4.28 9.90
CA ALA A 185 25.30 -4.35 10.10
C ALA A 185 25.72 -5.57 10.94
N ASP A 186 25.03 -5.82 12.05
CA ASP A 186 25.24 -6.97 12.93
C ASP A 186 24.97 -8.28 12.17
N GLY A 187 23.93 -8.30 11.34
CA GLY A 187 23.63 -9.43 10.45
C GLY A 187 24.77 -9.72 9.47
N LEU A 188 25.39 -8.69 8.88
CA LEU A 188 26.51 -8.82 7.94
C LEU A 188 27.83 -9.21 8.62
N ALA A 189 28.03 -8.81 9.88
CA ALA A 189 29.21 -9.17 10.67
C ALA A 189 29.24 -10.66 11.05
N ASN A 190 28.08 -11.27 11.21
CA ASN A 190 27.95 -12.68 11.57
C ASN A 190 28.33 -13.59 10.39
N ARG A 191 29.48 -14.28 10.51
CA ARG A 191 29.98 -15.22 9.49
C ARG A 191 29.97 -16.66 10.01
N ASP A 192 29.63 -17.60 9.13
CA ASP A 192 29.80 -19.02 9.40
C ASP A 192 31.29 -19.37 9.38
N LYS A 193 31.61 -20.62 9.76
CA LYS A 193 32.99 -21.13 9.76
C LYS A 193 33.67 -21.11 8.39
N ARG A 194 32.93 -20.87 7.30
CA ARG A 194 33.41 -20.77 5.91
C ARG A 194 33.50 -19.31 5.44
N GLY A 195 33.26 -18.34 6.32
CA GLY A 195 33.29 -16.92 6.01
C GLY A 195 32.05 -16.39 5.31
N ASN A 196 31.00 -17.20 5.13
CA ASN A 196 29.74 -16.74 4.55
C ASN A 196 28.91 -16.03 5.60
N VAL A 197 28.19 -14.98 5.21
CA VAL A 197 27.21 -14.33 6.12
C VAL A 197 26.18 -15.38 6.57
N VAL A 198 26.04 -15.56 7.89
CA VAL A 198 25.02 -16.44 8.46
C VAL A 198 23.68 -15.73 8.28
N LYS A 199 22.87 -16.19 7.33
CA LYS A 199 21.47 -15.77 7.26
C LYS A 199 20.75 -16.29 8.50
N LYS A 200 20.62 -15.46 9.52
CA LYS A 200 19.59 -15.58 10.57
C LYS A 200 19.64 -14.36 11.49
N ASP A 201 18.72 -13.43 11.25
CA ASP A 201 17.80 -12.96 12.29
C ASP A 201 16.75 -11.93 11.83
N HIS A 202 16.63 -11.66 10.52
CA HIS A 202 15.62 -10.77 9.91
C HIS A 202 14.22 -10.86 10.51
N PHE A 203 13.54 -9.71 10.53
CA PHE A 203 12.14 -9.61 10.95
C PHE A 203 11.22 -10.27 9.92
N ASP A 204 10.29 -11.12 10.37
CA ASP A 204 9.22 -11.64 9.50
C ASP A 204 8.24 -10.51 9.13
N VAL A 205 8.06 -9.54 10.04
CA VAL A 205 7.22 -8.36 9.83
C VAL A 205 7.90 -7.11 10.38
N ILE A 206 7.85 -6.00 9.63
CA ILE A 206 8.17 -4.67 10.14
C ILE A 206 6.95 -3.78 9.94
N ASP A 207 6.50 -3.11 10.99
CA ASP A 207 5.48 -2.07 10.93
C ASP A 207 6.09 -0.68 11.12
N LEU A 208 5.90 0.18 10.12
CA LEU A 208 6.29 1.58 10.08
C LEU A 208 5.04 2.45 10.22
N ASP A 209 4.86 3.08 11.39
CA ASP A 209 3.72 3.94 11.70
C ASP A 209 4.15 5.33 12.23
N PRO A 210 4.93 6.11 11.48
CA PRO A 210 5.38 7.42 11.93
C PRO A 210 4.26 8.48 11.86
N TYR A 211 4.44 9.58 12.59
CA TYR A 211 3.71 10.81 12.33
C TYR A 211 4.19 11.43 11.01
N GLY A 212 3.30 11.55 10.03
CA GLY A 212 3.62 12.09 8.71
C GLY A 212 3.98 10.98 7.72
N THR A 213 5.20 11.01 7.17
CA THR A 213 5.62 10.10 6.10
C THR A 213 6.50 8.97 6.61
N ALA A 214 6.35 7.79 6.02
CA ALA A 214 7.27 6.66 6.24
C ALA A 214 8.43 6.60 5.24
N ALA A 215 8.48 7.51 4.24
CA ALA A 215 9.48 7.48 3.18
C ALA A 215 10.94 7.39 3.65
N PRO A 216 11.39 8.11 4.71
CA PRO A 216 12.76 8.01 5.20
C PRO A 216 13.18 6.60 5.63
N PHE A 217 12.21 5.77 6.03
CA PHE A 217 12.46 4.44 6.62
C PHE A 217 12.46 3.30 5.59
N PHE A 218 12.04 3.55 4.33
CA PHE A 218 11.86 2.48 3.34
C PHE A 218 13.14 1.68 3.09
N ASP A 219 14.28 2.36 2.95
CA ASP A 219 15.55 1.73 2.59
C ASP A 219 16.07 0.78 3.69
N ALA A 220 15.99 1.21 4.95
CA ALA A 220 16.36 0.39 6.10
C ALA A 220 15.37 -0.77 6.32
N ALA A 221 14.07 -0.53 6.13
CA ALA A 221 13.03 -1.53 6.35
C ALA A 221 13.08 -2.67 5.32
N VAL A 222 13.24 -2.38 4.02
CA VAL A 222 13.32 -3.42 2.98
C VAL A 222 14.53 -4.34 3.15
N GLN A 223 15.60 -3.85 3.76
CA GLN A 223 16.80 -4.64 4.05
C GLN A 223 16.72 -5.39 5.38
N SER A 224 15.98 -4.86 6.37
CA SER A 224 15.84 -5.47 7.70
C SER A 224 14.78 -6.59 7.73
N VAL A 225 13.74 -6.47 6.90
CA VAL A 225 12.71 -7.50 6.75
C VAL A 225 13.25 -8.71 5.99
N ARG A 226 12.68 -9.89 6.23
CA ARG A 226 13.07 -11.11 5.53
C ARG A 226 12.96 -10.98 4.02
N ASP A 227 14.00 -11.43 3.35
CA ASP A 227 14.13 -11.39 1.89
C ASP A 227 13.50 -12.62 1.19
N ASP A 228 12.89 -13.54 1.92
CA ASP A 228 12.20 -14.73 1.39
C ASP A 228 10.67 -14.66 1.53
N GLY A 229 10.13 -13.44 1.61
CA GLY A 229 8.70 -13.18 1.76
C GLY A 229 8.32 -12.57 3.10
N GLY A 230 9.16 -11.71 3.69
CA GLY A 230 8.75 -10.93 4.85
C GLY A 230 7.75 -9.82 4.49
N LEU A 231 7.03 -9.31 5.48
CA LEU A 231 5.95 -8.33 5.31
C LEU A 231 6.35 -6.96 5.85
N LEU A 232 6.21 -5.93 5.03
CA LEU A 232 6.23 -4.54 5.47
C LEU A 232 4.79 -4.03 5.63
N CYS A 233 4.49 -3.46 6.77
CA CYS A 233 3.26 -2.73 7.04
C CYS A 233 3.63 -1.25 7.13
N VAL A 234 3.12 -0.41 6.23
CA VAL A 234 3.56 0.98 6.12
C VAL A 234 2.35 1.91 6.22
N THR A 235 2.39 2.84 7.17
CA THR A 235 1.42 3.91 7.30
C THR A 235 2.03 5.26 6.90
N CYS A 236 1.29 6.07 6.14
CA CYS A 236 1.62 7.48 5.89
C CYS A 236 0.40 8.36 6.19
N THR A 237 0.54 9.39 7.03
CA THR A 237 -0.54 10.32 7.42
C THR A 237 -0.43 11.70 6.76
N ASP A 238 0.58 11.92 5.91
CA ASP A 238 0.86 13.17 5.19
C ASP A 238 0.01 13.34 3.91
N SER A 239 -1.32 13.18 4.02
CA SER A 239 -2.25 13.18 2.87
C SER A 239 -2.22 14.42 1.99
N ALA A 240 -1.91 15.59 2.57
CA ALA A 240 -1.70 16.82 1.82
C ALA A 240 -0.53 16.73 0.83
N ILE A 241 0.41 15.81 1.05
CA ILE A 241 1.55 15.55 0.17
C ILE A 241 1.18 14.50 -0.87
N TRP A 242 0.83 13.27 -0.47
CA TRP A 242 0.64 12.18 -1.43
C TRP A 242 -0.71 12.22 -2.19
N ALA A 243 -1.77 12.85 -1.65
CA ALA A 243 -3.06 13.03 -2.31
C ALA A 243 -3.42 14.50 -2.57
N GLY A 244 -2.57 15.44 -2.18
CA GLY A 244 -2.67 16.84 -2.56
C GLY A 244 -1.82 17.14 -3.79
N HIS A 245 -2.04 18.31 -4.36
CA HIS A 245 -1.25 18.80 -5.50
C HIS A 245 -0.46 20.08 -5.21
N SER A 246 -0.66 20.65 -4.01
CA SER A 246 -0.11 21.96 -3.67
C SER A 246 1.37 21.90 -3.26
N TYR A 247 1.88 20.69 -3.01
CA TYR A 247 3.25 20.42 -2.56
C TYR A 247 3.91 19.38 -3.46
N ALA A 248 3.91 19.63 -4.77
CA ALA A 248 4.42 18.68 -5.77
C ALA A 248 5.92 18.44 -5.61
N GLU A 249 6.68 19.47 -5.26
CA GLU A 249 8.12 19.40 -4.94
C GLU A 249 8.40 18.50 -3.74
N LYS A 250 7.61 18.62 -2.66
CA LYS A 250 7.76 17.78 -1.48
C LYS A 250 7.35 16.33 -1.74
N THR A 251 6.30 16.13 -2.54
CA THR A 251 5.88 14.79 -2.99
C THR A 251 7.00 14.11 -3.77
N TYR A 252 7.61 14.83 -4.71
CA TYR A 252 8.74 14.32 -5.48
C TYR A 252 9.94 13.99 -4.60
N ALA A 253 10.30 14.86 -3.65
CA ALA A 253 11.41 14.62 -2.73
C ALA A 253 11.22 13.37 -1.86
N LEU A 254 9.99 13.07 -1.44
CA LEU A 254 9.68 11.92 -0.59
C LEU A 254 9.44 10.62 -1.37
N TYR A 255 8.74 10.69 -2.50
CA TYR A 255 8.21 9.51 -3.19
C TYR A 255 8.78 9.30 -4.61
N GLY A 256 9.62 10.21 -5.11
CA GLY A 256 10.26 10.10 -6.43
C GLY A 256 9.34 10.37 -7.63
N GLY A 257 8.09 10.79 -7.38
CA GLY A 257 7.13 11.14 -8.42
C GLY A 257 6.25 12.32 -8.01
N ILE A 258 5.58 12.93 -8.99
CA ILE A 258 4.68 14.07 -8.75
C ILE A 258 3.22 13.61 -8.61
N PRO A 259 2.42 14.26 -7.76
CA PRO A 259 1.05 13.85 -7.47
C PRO A 259 0.11 14.17 -8.62
N THR A 260 -1.07 13.54 -8.59
CA THR A 260 -2.11 13.82 -9.57
C THR A 260 -3.14 14.80 -9.02
N LYS A 261 -3.52 15.80 -9.83
CA LYS A 261 -4.67 16.67 -9.53
C LYS A 261 -5.98 15.99 -9.91
N GLY A 262 -6.87 15.78 -8.96
CA GLY A 262 -8.23 15.33 -9.25
C GLY A 262 -8.80 14.39 -8.21
N LEU A 263 -9.95 13.79 -8.53
CA LEU A 263 -10.68 12.95 -7.58
C LEU A 263 -10.04 11.58 -7.36
N HIS A 264 -9.14 11.15 -8.26
CA HIS A 264 -8.36 9.92 -8.14
C HIS A 264 -7.00 10.11 -7.44
N ALA A 265 -6.76 11.28 -6.83
CA ALA A 265 -5.49 11.59 -6.16
C ALA A 265 -5.15 10.63 -5.00
N HIS A 266 -6.14 10.11 -4.29
CA HIS A 266 -5.92 9.12 -3.22
C HIS A 266 -5.31 7.81 -3.74
N GLU A 267 -5.80 7.30 -4.87
CA GLU A 267 -5.21 6.11 -5.51
C GLU A 267 -3.83 6.44 -6.08
N SER A 268 -3.67 7.62 -6.70
CA SER A 268 -2.36 8.10 -7.17
C SER A 268 -1.33 8.14 -6.04
N GLY A 269 -1.72 8.56 -4.84
CA GLY A 269 -0.84 8.59 -3.67
C GLY A 269 -0.40 7.20 -3.21
N LEU A 270 -1.31 6.23 -3.19
CA LEU A 270 -0.96 4.82 -2.93
C LEU A 270 0.08 4.32 -3.93
N ARG A 271 -0.11 4.64 -5.22
CA ARG A 271 0.81 4.25 -6.29
C ARG A 271 2.18 4.94 -6.17
N LEU A 272 2.24 6.19 -5.69
CA LEU A 272 3.50 6.89 -5.42
C LEU A 272 4.26 6.25 -4.25
N ILE A 273 3.56 5.93 -3.17
CA ILE A 273 4.16 5.25 -2.00
C ILE A 273 4.70 3.87 -2.41
N LEU A 274 3.92 3.07 -3.12
CA LEU A 274 4.37 1.77 -3.63
C LEU A 274 5.56 1.91 -4.58
N HIS A 275 5.60 2.94 -5.43
CA HIS A 275 6.74 3.21 -6.30
C HIS A 275 8.01 3.52 -5.50
N ALA A 276 7.91 4.33 -4.45
CA ALA A 276 9.02 4.66 -3.57
C ALA A 276 9.55 3.43 -2.81
N ILE A 277 8.67 2.56 -2.31
CA ILE A 277 9.07 1.29 -1.69
C ILE A 277 9.72 0.36 -2.72
N ALA A 278 9.13 0.23 -3.92
CA ALA A 278 9.63 -0.65 -4.98
C ALA A 278 11.02 -0.24 -5.48
N THR A 279 11.23 1.05 -5.72
CA THR A 279 12.52 1.59 -6.16
C THR A 279 13.57 1.48 -5.06
N SER A 280 13.17 1.58 -3.79
CA SER A 280 14.07 1.33 -2.66
C SER A 280 14.50 -0.12 -2.54
N ALA A 281 13.55 -1.05 -2.66
CA ALA A 281 13.85 -2.48 -2.67
C ALA A 281 14.74 -2.88 -3.87
N ALA A 282 14.46 -2.35 -5.06
CA ALA A 282 15.12 -2.74 -6.30
C ALA A 282 16.63 -2.51 -6.30
N ARG A 283 17.13 -1.46 -5.62
CA ARG A 283 18.57 -1.18 -5.47
C ARG A 283 19.34 -2.35 -4.83
N TYR A 284 18.65 -3.17 -4.04
CA TYR A 284 19.21 -4.31 -3.32
C TYR A 284 18.85 -5.67 -3.94
N GLY A 285 18.27 -5.68 -5.15
CA GLY A 285 17.81 -6.92 -5.78
C GLY A 285 16.56 -7.52 -5.15
N LEU A 286 15.79 -6.70 -4.43
CA LEU A 286 14.54 -7.08 -3.79
C LEU A 286 13.37 -6.55 -4.64
N ALA A 287 12.40 -7.42 -4.90
CA ALA A 287 11.13 -7.06 -5.53
C ALA A 287 10.04 -6.98 -4.47
N ILE A 288 9.02 -6.18 -4.76
CA ILE A 288 7.85 -6.02 -3.89
C ILE A 288 6.60 -6.64 -4.51
N GLU A 289 5.74 -7.18 -3.67
CA GLU A 289 4.43 -7.72 -4.01
C GLU A 289 3.39 -7.07 -3.09
N PRO A 290 2.66 -6.02 -3.53
CA PRO A 290 1.58 -5.42 -2.76
C PRO A 290 0.51 -6.47 -2.41
N GLN A 291 0.20 -6.60 -1.13
CA GLN A 291 -0.82 -7.51 -0.62
C GLN A 291 -2.16 -6.78 -0.43
N LEU A 292 -2.11 -5.55 0.10
CA LEU A 292 -3.29 -4.71 0.34
C LEU A 292 -2.83 -3.25 0.48
N SER A 293 -3.46 -2.32 -0.23
CA SER A 293 -3.08 -0.89 -0.22
C SER A 293 -4.31 0.00 -0.05
N LEU A 294 -4.48 0.60 1.12
CA LEU A 294 -5.71 1.31 1.48
C LEU A 294 -5.47 2.80 1.71
N SER A 295 -6.36 3.64 1.17
CA SER A 295 -6.56 5.02 1.63
C SER A 295 -7.73 5.05 2.63
N ILE A 296 -7.45 5.45 3.87
CA ILE A 296 -8.40 5.37 4.99
C ILE A 296 -8.45 6.72 5.70
N ASP A 297 -9.58 7.40 5.61
CA ASP A 297 -9.81 8.73 6.18
C ASP A 297 -8.71 9.74 5.76
N TYR A 298 -7.69 9.93 6.60
CA TYR A 298 -6.59 10.87 6.43
C TYR A 298 -5.21 10.21 6.27
N TYR A 299 -5.12 8.88 6.22
CA TYR A 299 -3.86 8.15 6.09
C TYR A 299 -3.94 7.07 5.01
N THR A 300 -2.78 6.57 4.58
CA THR A 300 -2.66 5.34 3.80
C THR A 300 -2.08 4.22 4.64
N LYS A 301 -2.50 2.97 4.39
CA LYS A 301 -1.88 1.77 4.93
C LYS A 301 -1.60 0.79 3.80
N VAL A 302 -0.34 0.44 3.60
CA VAL A 302 0.06 -0.56 2.59
C VAL A 302 0.76 -1.75 3.26
N PHE A 303 0.40 -2.95 2.81
CA PHE A 303 0.99 -4.23 3.20
C PHE A 303 1.75 -4.77 2.00
N VAL A 304 3.06 -4.92 2.14
CA VAL A 304 3.96 -5.21 1.02
C VAL A 304 4.83 -6.40 1.37
N ARG A 305 4.75 -7.45 0.57
CA ARG A 305 5.65 -8.60 0.67
C ARG A 305 6.96 -8.29 -0.05
N VAL A 306 8.09 -8.61 0.59
CA VAL A 306 9.44 -8.39 0.04
C VAL A 306 10.09 -9.72 -0.29
N VAL A 307 10.59 -9.85 -1.51
CA VAL A 307 11.24 -11.08 -2.01
C VAL A 307 12.53 -10.77 -2.74
N LYS A 308 13.58 -11.55 -2.46
CA LYS A 308 14.86 -11.48 -3.18
C LYS A 308 14.73 -12.20 -4.51
N SER A 309 14.68 -11.42 -5.57
CA SER A 309 14.64 -11.93 -6.93
C SER A 309 15.14 -10.88 -7.90
N GLN A 310 16.42 -11.02 -8.29
CA GLN A 310 17.03 -10.20 -9.34
C GLN A 310 16.26 -10.31 -10.67
N HIS A 311 15.59 -11.45 -10.89
CA HIS A 311 14.73 -11.65 -12.05
C HIS A 311 13.46 -10.80 -11.96
N ALA A 312 12.75 -10.83 -10.83
CA ALA A 312 11.53 -10.04 -10.63
C ALA A 312 11.80 -8.53 -10.68
N VAL A 313 12.94 -8.07 -10.16
CA VAL A 313 13.34 -6.64 -10.21
C VAL A 313 13.38 -6.10 -11.64
N LYS A 314 13.75 -6.92 -12.64
CA LYS A 314 13.78 -6.50 -14.06
C LYS A 314 12.41 -6.10 -14.61
N PHE A 315 11.32 -6.54 -13.97
CA PHE A 315 9.96 -6.16 -14.36
C PHE A 315 9.49 -4.84 -13.74
N LEU A 316 10.22 -4.26 -12.78
CA LEU A 316 9.80 -3.03 -12.09
C LEU A 316 9.57 -1.86 -13.06
N GLY A 317 10.44 -1.70 -14.07
CA GLY A 317 10.26 -0.66 -15.09
C GLY A 317 8.95 -0.82 -15.88
N ALA A 318 8.50 -2.05 -16.11
CA ALA A 318 7.21 -2.34 -16.75
C ALA A 318 6.01 -2.14 -15.80
N LYS A 319 6.25 -2.16 -14.49
CA LYS A 319 5.30 -1.83 -13.42
C LYS A 319 5.43 -0.37 -12.95
N THR A 320 6.00 0.51 -13.75
CA THR A 320 6.10 1.94 -13.45
C THR A 320 5.47 2.75 -14.59
N MET A 321 4.62 3.72 -14.27
CA MET A 321 3.92 4.54 -15.25
C MET A 321 3.96 6.04 -14.91
N LEU A 322 3.90 6.84 -15.96
CA LEU A 322 3.46 8.23 -15.94
C LEU A 322 1.96 8.29 -16.26
N VAL A 323 1.33 9.40 -15.89
CA VAL A 323 -0.07 9.68 -16.19
C VAL A 323 -0.15 11.06 -16.83
N TYR A 324 -0.73 11.13 -18.02
CA TYR A 324 -1.18 12.39 -18.61
C TYR A 324 -2.60 12.63 -18.11
N ASN A 325 -2.81 13.69 -17.35
CA ASN A 325 -4.07 13.94 -16.64
C ASN A 325 -4.70 15.27 -17.09
N CYS A 326 -5.97 15.24 -17.50
CA CYS A 326 -6.73 16.40 -17.95
C CYS A 326 -7.53 17.03 -16.81
N ASP A 327 -6.85 17.49 -15.77
CA ASP A 327 -7.46 17.99 -14.53
C ASP A 327 -8.20 19.32 -14.68
N GLN A 328 -7.70 20.24 -15.50
CA GLN A 328 -8.38 21.52 -15.77
C GLN A 328 -9.53 21.37 -16.77
N GLY A 329 -9.51 20.27 -17.54
CA GLY A 329 -10.50 19.98 -18.56
C GLY A 329 -11.55 19.00 -18.07
N CYS A 330 -11.71 17.91 -18.82
CA CYS A 330 -12.81 16.96 -18.61
C CYS A 330 -12.54 15.92 -17.51
N GLY A 331 -11.33 15.87 -16.96
CA GLY A 331 -10.91 14.88 -15.97
C GLY A 331 -10.39 13.56 -16.55
N ALA A 332 -10.30 13.46 -17.88
CA ALA A 332 -9.75 12.29 -18.55
C ALA A 332 -8.25 12.11 -18.31
N TRP A 333 -7.78 10.87 -18.28
CA TRP A 333 -6.36 10.55 -18.14
C TRP A 333 -5.94 9.49 -19.15
N GLU A 334 -4.63 9.45 -19.43
CA GLU A 334 -3.96 8.43 -20.23
C GLU A 334 -2.72 7.96 -19.48
N THR A 335 -2.42 6.65 -19.50
CA THR A 335 -1.25 6.11 -18.81
C THR A 335 -0.12 5.83 -19.78
N GLN A 336 1.12 6.00 -19.33
CA GLN A 336 2.32 5.71 -20.10
C GLN A 336 3.29 4.90 -19.23
N ARG A 337 3.40 3.61 -19.51
CA ARG A 337 4.43 2.77 -18.85
C ARG A 337 5.83 3.20 -19.30
N LEU A 338 6.79 3.21 -18.38
CA LEU A 338 8.18 3.60 -18.68
C LEU A 338 8.92 2.53 -19.50
N MET A 339 8.67 1.25 -19.21
CA MET A 339 9.18 0.12 -19.97
C MET A 339 8.05 -0.86 -20.31
N GLN A 340 8.34 -1.81 -21.18
CA GLN A 340 7.47 -2.93 -21.49
C GLN A 340 8.19 -4.25 -21.25
N ALA A 341 7.48 -5.22 -20.67
CA ALA A 341 7.87 -6.62 -20.66
C ALA A 341 7.15 -7.31 -21.82
N LYS A 342 7.84 -7.45 -22.97
CA LYS A 342 7.27 -8.04 -24.18
C LYS A 342 7.57 -9.54 -24.24
N GLU A 343 6.52 -10.35 -24.17
CA GLU A 343 6.63 -11.79 -24.40
C GLU A 343 7.17 -12.06 -25.82
N THR A 344 8.19 -12.91 -25.90
CA THR A 344 8.89 -13.22 -27.14
C THR A 344 9.12 -14.73 -27.23
N PRO A 345 8.87 -15.37 -28.38
CA PRO A 345 9.14 -16.79 -28.56
C PRO A 345 10.65 -17.06 -28.53
N ASN A 346 11.03 -18.18 -27.90
CA ASN A 346 12.40 -18.67 -27.88
C ASN A 346 12.70 -19.40 -29.19
N LYS A 347 13.62 -18.87 -29.98
CA LYS A 347 14.00 -19.48 -31.27
C LYS A 347 14.73 -20.83 -31.12
N ASN A 348 15.33 -21.08 -29.95
CA ASN A 348 16.26 -22.21 -29.73
C ASN A 348 15.70 -23.28 -28.78
N LYS A 349 14.51 -23.09 -28.21
CA LYS A 349 13.82 -24.10 -27.41
C LYS A 349 12.44 -24.35 -28.00
N SER A 350 12.14 -25.60 -28.29
CA SER A 350 10.84 -26.08 -28.79
C SER A 350 9.69 -25.59 -27.91
N GLY A 351 9.08 -24.46 -28.28
CA GLY A 351 7.83 -23.95 -27.73
C GLY A 351 7.90 -23.05 -26.48
N GLY A 352 9.07 -22.58 -26.04
CA GLY A 352 9.15 -21.71 -24.85
C GLY A 352 9.03 -20.20 -25.18
N THR A 353 8.47 -19.40 -24.27
CA THR A 353 8.52 -17.92 -24.35
C THR A 353 9.44 -17.33 -23.26
N TYR A 354 9.88 -16.09 -23.47
CA TYR A 354 10.61 -15.29 -22.48
C TYR A 354 10.21 -13.82 -22.62
N TYR A 355 10.44 -13.02 -21.58
CA TYR A 355 10.15 -11.60 -21.61
C TYR A 355 11.39 -10.78 -21.99
N LYS A 356 11.24 -9.95 -23.02
CA LYS A 356 12.19 -8.87 -23.34
C LYS A 356 11.78 -7.60 -22.60
N HIS A 357 12.71 -7.02 -21.87
CA HIS A 357 12.54 -5.71 -21.24
C HIS A 357 12.96 -4.63 -22.24
N ILE A 358 12.01 -3.84 -22.72
CA ILE A 358 12.25 -2.81 -23.73
C ILE A 358 11.77 -1.44 -23.25
N MET A 359 12.38 -0.38 -23.76
CA MET A 359 11.90 0.98 -23.53
C MET A 359 10.55 1.20 -24.21
N SER A 360 9.63 1.90 -23.54
CA SER A 360 8.36 2.28 -24.16
C SER A 360 8.55 3.42 -25.15
N LEU A 361 7.87 3.35 -26.30
CA LEU A 361 7.65 4.52 -27.14
C LEU A 361 6.61 5.43 -26.47
N GLY A 362 6.77 6.74 -26.62
CA GLY A 362 5.84 7.73 -26.07
C GLY A 362 5.86 9.03 -26.87
N PRO A 363 4.92 9.95 -26.62
CA PRO A 363 3.84 9.84 -25.61
C PRO A 363 2.64 8.99 -26.06
N THR A 364 1.88 8.42 -25.13
CA THR A 364 0.63 7.67 -25.41
C THR A 364 -0.55 8.56 -25.77
N THR A 365 -0.45 9.87 -25.52
CA THR A 365 -1.41 10.90 -25.92
C THR A 365 -0.69 12.13 -26.44
N ASP A 366 -1.39 12.95 -27.21
CA ASP A 366 -0.92 14.27 -27.64
C ASP A 366 -0.90 15.27 -26.46
N VAL A 367 -0.32 16.46 -26.67
CA VAL A 367 -0.23 17.58 -25.71
C VAL A 367 -1.60 18.01 -25.18
N LYS A 368 -2.65 17.82 -26.00
CA LYS A 368 -4.04 18.15 -25.67
C LYS A 368 -4.85 16.87 -25.51
N CYS A 369 -5.72 16.87 -24.51
CA CYS A 369 -6.68 15.80 -24.24
C CYS A 369 -7.51 15.50 -25.48
N ALA A 370 -7.53 14.22 -25.88
CA ALA A 370 -8.26 13.76 -27.05
C ALA A 370 -9.78 14.05 -26.97
N HIS A 371 -10.34 14.18 -25.76
CA HIS A 371 -11.77 14.38 -25.52
C HIS A 371 -12.18 15.86 -25.54
N CYS A 372 -11.56 16.70 -24.69
CA CYS A 372 -11.96 18.11 -24.56
C CYS A 372 -11.00 19.10 -25.24
N GLY A 373 -9.81 18.68 -25.67
CA GLY A 373 -8.81 19.54 -26.31
C GLY A 373 -8.01 20.43 -25.35
N TRP A 374 -8.15 20.26 -24.04
CA TRP A 374 -7.39 21.01 -23.04
C TRP A 374 -6.00 20.40 -22.81
N LYS A 375 -5.03 21.21 -22.36
CA LYS A 375 -3.71 20.71 -21.96
C LYS A 375 -3.82 19.75 -20.79
N MET A 376 -2.91 18.79 -20.74
CA MET A 376 -2.83 17.77 -19.68
C MET A 376 -1.58 18.00 -18.83
N HIS A 377 -1.69 17.81 -17.52
CA HIS A 377 -0.52 17.76 -16.63
C HIS A 377 0.07 16.35 -16.63
N LEU A 378 1.38 16.27 -16.40
CA LEU A 378 2.06 15.01 -16.13
C LEU A 378 1.93 14.67 -14.64
N ALA A 379 1.79 13.39 -14.33
CA ALA A 379 1.90 12.84 -12.99
C ALA A 379 2.75 11.55 -12.97
N GLY A 380 3.26 11.18 -11.80
CA GLY A 380 4.19 10.07 -11.62
C GLY A 380 5.68 10.47 -11.71
N PRO A 381 6.60 9.51 -11.92
CA PRO A 381 6.35 8.08 -12.05
C PRO A 381 5.69 7.49 -10.81
N MET A 382 4.81 6.50 -11.01
CA MET A 382 4.10 5.81 -9.94
C MET A 382 3.92 4.33 -10.29
N TYR A 383 3.54 3.53 -9.30
CA TYR A 383 3.38 2.09 -9.46
C TYR A 383 2.17 1.75 -10.35
N ALA A 384 2.43 1.03 -11.43
CA ALA A 384 1.44 0.58 -12.41
C ALA A 384 0.91 -0.83 -12.12
N GLY A 385 1.54 -1.58 -11.22
CA GLY A 385 1.06 -2.91 -10.84
C GLY A 385 -0.24 -2.87 -10.03
N HIS A 386 -0.77 -4.05 -9.73
CA HIS A 386 -1.93 -4.23 -8.87
C HIS A 386 -1.67 -3.71 -7.46
N LEU A 387 -2.65 -3.00 -6.88
CA LEU A 387 -2.58 -2.45 -5.52
C LEU A 387 -2.75 -3.52 -4.43
N HIS A 388 -3.40 -4.63 -4.77
CA HIS A 388 -3.80 -5.68 -3.85
C HIS A 388 -3.54 -7.06 -4.44
N SER A 389 -3.35 -8.04 -3.57
CA SER A 389 -3.34 -9.46 -3.91
C SER A 389 -4.73 -10.04 -3.66
N ARG A 390 -5.35 -10.62 -4.68
CA ARG A 390 -6.68 -11.24 -4.56
C ARG A 390 -6.71 -12.34 -3.50
N ASP A 391 -5.75 -13.25 -3.55
CA ASP A 391 -5.59 -14.35 -2.57
C ASP A 391 -5.50 -13.80 -1.14
N PHE A 392 -4.70 -12.75 -0.93
CA PHE A 392 -4.56 -12.14 0.39
C PHE A 392 -5.85 -11.48 0.87
N VAL A 393 -6.54 -10.72 0.01
CA VAL A 393 -7.79 -10.03 0.35
C VAL A 393 -8.90 -11.03 0.72
N GLU A 394 -9.04 -12.11 -0.03
CA GLU A 394 -10.04 -13.15 0.23
C GLU A 394 -9.77 -13.89 1.54
N ARG A 395 -8.51 -14.25 1.80
CA ARG A 395 -8.10 -14.85 3.08
C ARG A 395 -8.32 -13.89 4.26
N LEU A 396 -8.01 -12.61 4.08
CA LEU A 396 -8.22 -11.59 5.13
C LEU A 396 -9.71 -11.36 5.39
N GLU A 397 -10.56 -11.34 4.37
CA GLU A 397 -12.02 -11.23 4.53
C GLU A 397 -12.59 -12.41 5.31
N GLN A 398 -12.13 -13.64 5.02
CA GLN A 398 -12.48 -14.84 5.78
C GLN A 398 -12.06 -14.69 7.24
N GLN A 399 -10.83 -14.24 7.48
CA GLN A 399 -10.28 -14.04 8.82
C GLN A 399 -11.06 -12.99 9.62
N VAL A 400 -11.43 -11.87 8.99
CA VAL A 400 -12.26 -10.81 9.58
C VAL A 400 -13.65 -11.34 9.93
N SER A 401 -14.22 -12.20 9.09
CA SER A 401 -15.55 -12.79 9.32
C SER A 401 -15.60 -13.78 10.47
N GLN A 402 -14.45 -14.40 10.80
CA GLN A 402 -14.30 -15.36 11.90
C GLN A 402 -13.74 -14.72 13.18
N ALA A 403 -13.35 -13.43 13.14
CA ALA A 403 -12.73 -12.74 14.25
C ALA A 403 -13.76 -12.41 15.35
N ASP A 404 -13.31 -12.45 16.61
CA ASP A 404 -14.15 -12.18 17.79
C ASP A 404 -14.53 -10.69 17.89
N PRO A 405 -15.82 -10.33 17.79
CA PRO A 405 -16.27 -8.94 17.90
C PRO A 405 -16.02 -8.29 19.26
N SER A 406 -15.79 -9.08 20.32
CA SER A 406 -15.42 -8.57 21.65
C SER A 406 -13.97 -8.10 21.72
N VAL A 407 -13.12 -8.58 20.80
CA VAL A 407 -11.71 -8.18 20.67
C VAL A 407 -11.56 -7.06 19.66
N TYR A 408 -12.20 -7.20 18.49
CA TYR A 408 -12.01 -6.27 17.37
C TYR A 408 -13.24 -5.35 17.22
N GLY A 409 -13.10 -4.10 17.65
CA GLY A 409 -14.21 -3.13 17.65
C GLY A 409 -14.60 -2.64 16.24
N THR A 410 -13.75 -2.84 15.23
CA THR A 410 -13.94 -2.26 13.89
C THR A 410 -14.28 -3.25 12.78
N LEU A 411 -14.65 -4.50 13.11
CA LEU A 411 -14.90 -5.58 12.14
C LEU A 411 -15.89 -5.21 11.03
N LYS A 412 -17.04 -4.59 11.36
CA LYS A 412 -18.03 -4.18 10.34
C LYS A 412 -17.45 -3.21 9.32
N ARG A 413 -16.60 -2.28 9.79
CA ARG A 413 -15.91 -1.31 8.92
C ARG A 413 -14.88 -2.02 8.04
N LEU A 414 -14.13 -2.98 8.60
CA LEU A 414 -13.16 -3.80 7.86
C LEU A 414 -13.85 -4.62 6.76
N GLN A 415 -14.98 -5.27 7.08
CA GLN A 415 -15.78 -6.02 6.12
C GLN A 415 -16.23 -5.14 4.95
N GLY A 416 -16.81 -3.97 5.23
CA GLY A 416 -17.23 -3.04 4.18
C GLY A 416 -16.08 -2.52 3.31
N MET A 417 -14.92 -2.25 3.91
CA MET A 417 -13.72 -1.85 3.18
C MET A 417 -13.22 -2.97 2.26
N LEU A 418 -13.07 -4.19 2.77
CA LEU A 418 -12.58 -5.34 1.99
C LEU A 418 -13.55 -5.73 0.87
N HIS A 419 -14.86 -5.63 1.11
CA HIS A 419 -15.85 -5.82 0.06
C HIS A 419 -15.67 -4.81 -1.10
N THR A 420 -15.43 -3.54 -0.76
CA THR A 420 -15.18 -2.50 -1.77
C THR A 420 -13.86 -2.76 -2.50
N VAL A 421 -12.81 -3.22 -1.81
CA VAL A 421 -11.53 -3.61 -2.44
C VAL A 421 -11.72 -4.76 -3.44
N LYS A 422 -12.59 -5.74 -3.14
CA LYS A 422 -12.88 -6.83 -4.08
C LYS A 422 -13.56 -6.35 -5.37
N GLU A 423 -14.34 -5.26 -5.30
CA GLU A 423 -14.90 -4.61 -6.48
C GLU A 423 -13.85 -3.85 -7.32
N GLU A 424 -12.61 -3.71 -6.86
CA GLU A 424 -11.55 -3.04 -7.65
C GLU A 424 -10.83 -3.97 -8.62
N PHE A 425 -10.98 -5.29 -8.46
CA PHE A 425 -10.35 -6.24 -9.36
C PHE A 425 -11.09 -6.32 -10.68
N ILE A 426 -10.50 -5.79 -11.75
CA ILE A 426 -11.04 -5.90 -13.11
C ILE A 426 -10.00 -6.61 -13.99
N PRO A 427 -10.26 -7.84 -14.48
CA PRO A 427 -11.53 -8.57 -14.38
C PRO A 427 -11.84 -9.13 -12.97
N PHE A 428 -13.13 -9.27 -12.65
CA PHE A 428 -13.59 -9.73 -11.32
C PHE A 428 -13.21 -11.16 -10.98
N SER A 429 -13.04 -12.01 -11.99
CA SER A 429 -12.58 -13.39 -11.83
C SER A 429 -11.72 -13.77 -13.02
N TYR A 430 -10.84 -14.75 -12.80
CA TYR A 430 -10.17 -15.46 -13.87
C TYR A 430 -11.12 -16.53 -14.42
N THR A 431 -10.99 -16.84 -15.71
CA THR A 431 -11.75 -17.90 -16.38
C THR A 431 -10.79 -18.96 -16.90
N ASP A 432 -11.28 -20.14 -17.27
CA ASP A 432 -10.43 -21.16 -17.91
C ASP A 432 -9.79 -20.65 -19.21
N GLU A 433 -10.48 -19.73 -19.90
CA GLU A 433 -9.99 -19.07 -21.11
C GLU A 433 -8.98 -17.94 -20.82
N SER A 434 -9.01 -17.36 -19.62
CA SER A 434 -8.11 -16.28 -19.18
C SER A 434 -7.69 -16.51 -17.72
N PRO A 435 -6.82 -17.52 -17.47
CA PRO A 435 -6.41 -17.87 -16.12
C PRO A 435 -5.56 -16.77 -15.48
N ALA A 436 -5.42 -16.85 -14.16
CA ALA A 436 -4.49 -15.97 -13.44
C ALA A 436 -3.07 -16.12 -14.02
N PRO A 437 -2.36 -15.01 -14.28
CA PRO A 437 -1.00 -15.11 -14.77
C PRO A 437 -0.12 -15.77 -13.69
N THR A 438 0.81 -16.62 -14.11
CA THR A 438 1.77 -17.31 -13.23
C THR A 438 3.20 -17.10 -13.72
N GLY A 439 4.19 -17.37 -12.86
CA GLY A 439 5.60 -17.22 -13.20
C GLY A 439 5.95 -15.84 -13.75
N ASP A 440 6.67 -15.79 -14.87
CA ASP A 440 7.09 -14.54 -15.49
C ASP A 440 5.91 -13.69 -16.00
N ALA A 441 4.80 -14.31 -16.38
CA ALA A 441 3.60 -13.58 -16.77
C ALA A 441 3.03 -12.78 -15.60
N ALA A 442 3.05 -13.34 -14.38
CA ALA A 442 2.63 -12.62 -13.16
C ALA A 442 3.59 -11.47 -12.82
N LEU A 443 4.88 -11.65 -13.10
CA LEU A 443 5.87 -10.59 -12.93
C LEU A 443 5.68 -9.46 -13.94
N ALA A 444 5.25 -9.78 -15.16
CA ALA A 444 4.94 -8.82 -16.23
C ALA A 444 3.57 -8.14 -16.09
N ASP A 445 2.63 -8.75 -15.36
CA ASP A 445 1.27 -8.27 -15.23
C ASP A 445 1.17 -6.95 -14.46
N TYR A 446 0.18 -6.14 -14.80
CA TYR A 446 -0.01 -4.80 -14.24
C TYR A 446 -1.50 -4.42 -14.22
N ASP A 447 -1.85 -3.38 -13.47
CA ASP A 447 -3.22 -2.88 -13.43
C ASP A 447 -3.53 -2.12 -14.73
N LYS A 448 -4.39 -2.71 -15.57
CA LYS A 448 -4.81 -2.13 -16.86
C LYS A 448 -5.81 -1.00 -16.69
N TYR A 449 -6.50 -0.95 -15.55
CA TYR A 449 -7.61 -0.03 -15.31
C TYR A 449 -7.39 0.74 -14.01
N PRO A 450 -6.27 1.50 -13.89
CA PRO A 450 -6.03 2.30 -12.71
C PRO A 450 -7.04 3.44 -12.62
N PHE A 451 -7.24 3.93 -11.39
CA PHE A 451 -8.12 5.03 -11.04
C PHE A 451 -9.62 4.73 -11.21
N PHE A 452 -10.42 5.78 -11.09
CA PHE A 452 -11.87 5.73 -11.11
C PHE A 452 -12.46 7.07 -11.53
N ILE A 453 -13.68 7.03 -12.05
CA ILE A 453 -14.45 8.21 -12.44
C ILE A 453 -15.50 8.55 -11.37
N MET A 454 -15.95 9.81 -11.38
CA MET A 454 -16.99 10.32 -10.49
C MET A 454 -18.10 10.93 -11.33
N THR A 455 -19.30 10.35 -11.26
CA THR A 455 -20.45 10.80 -12.05
C THR A 455 -20.76 12.28 -11.88
N GLY A 456 -20.68 12.80 -10.65
CA GLY A 456 -20.89 14.22 -10.38
C GLY A 456 -19.90 15.11 -11.11
N LYS A 457 -18.63 14.70 -11.25
CA LYS A 457 -17.61 15.44 -12.00
C LYS A 457 -17.88 15.42 -13.49
N LEU A 458 -18.29 14.27 -14.04
CA LEU A 458 -18.68 14.16 -15.46
C LEU A 458 -19.88 15.06 -15.77
N SER A 459 -20.89 15.04 -14.90
CA SER A 459 -22.12 15.83 -15.05
C SER A 459 -21.85 17.32 -14.95
N HIS A 460 -20.99 17.73 -14.00
CA HIS A 460 -20.51 19.10 -13.89
C HIS A 460 -19.80 19.55 -15.19
N THR A 461 -18.91 18.72 -15.74
CA THR A 461 -18.19 19.02 -16.98
C THR A 461 -19.13 19.28 -18.17
N LEU A 462 -20.25 18.55 -18.26
CA LEU A 462 -21.24 18.70 -19.34
C LEU A 462 -22.41 19.63 -18.97
N SER A 463 -22.43 20.18 -17.76
CA SER A 463 -23.51 21.03 -17.24
C SER A 463 -24.90 20.37 -17.30
N CYS A 464 -24.98 19.09 -16.95
CA CYS A 464 -26.23 18.32 -16.91
C CYS A 464 -26.56 17.81 -15.49
N ALA A 465 -27.80 17.36 -15.28
CA ALA A 465 -28.18 16.68 -14.04
C ALA A 465 -27.38 15.37 -13.89
N THR A 466 -27.02 15.05 -12.63
CA THR A 466 -26.22 13.85 -12.33
C THR A 466 -27.09 12.60 -12.46
N PRO A 467 -26.77 11.66 -13.38
CA PRO A 467 -27.51 10.41 -13.48
C PRO A 467 -27.38 9.58 -12.19
N PRO A 468 -28.43 8.82 -11.80
CA PRO A 468 -28.32 7.85 -10.73
C PRO A 468 -27.21 6.84 -10.98
N PHE A 469 -26.54 6.39 -9.91
CA PHE A 469 -25.42 5.44 -9.99
C PHE A 469 -25.80 4.17 -10.76
N ASP A 470 -26.99 3.63 -10.50
CA ASP A 470 -27.48 2.41 -11.15
C ASP A 470 -27.71 2.58 -12.66
N SER A 471 -28.05 3.79 -13.12
CA SER A 471 -28.23 4.06 -14.54
C SER A 471 -26.93 3.97 -15.31
N ILE A 472 -25.85 4.60 -14.82
CA ILE A 472 -24.53 4.47 -15.45
C ILE A 472 -24.00 3.05 -15.34
N ARG A 473 -24.13 2.44 -14.16
CA ARG A 473 -23.70 1.05 -13.96
C ARG A 473 -24.42 0.10 -14.92
N GLY A 474 -25.72 0.25 -15.09
CA GLY A 474 -26.53 -0.52 -16.04
C GLY A 474 -26.09 -0.28 -17.49
N ALA A 475 -25.86 0.98 -17.88
CA ALA A 475 -25.41 1.32 -19.23
C ALA A 475 -24.04 0.74 -19.58
N LEU A 476 -23.06 0.86 -18.67
CA LEU A 476 -21.73 0.28 -18.85
C LEU A 476 -21.79 -1.25 -19.00
N LYS A 477 -22.55 -1.92 -18.12
CA LYS A 477 -22.74 -3.37 -18.17
C LYS A 477 -23.45 -3.81 -19.46
N HIS A 478 -24.46 -3.07 -19.90
CA HIS A 478 -25.18 -3.36 -21.14
C HIS A 478 -24.26 -3.27 -22.38
N LEU A 479 -23.29 -2.36 -22.34
CA LEU A 479 -22.26 -2.22 -23.38
C LEU A 479 -21.10 -3.23 -23.25
N GLY A 480 -21.17 -4.17 -22.30
CA GLY A 480 -20.18 -5.24 -22.12
C GLY A 480 -19.00 -4.88 -21.22
N TYR A 481 -19.03 -3.74 -20.53
CA TYR A 481 -17.97 -3.31 -19.62
C TYR A 481 -18.20 -3.76 -18.19
N GLN A 482 -17.11 -4.05 -17.49
CA GLN A 482 -17.11 -4.36 -16.08
C GLN A 482 -17.16 -3.07 -15.25
N VAL A 483 -17.87 -3.14 -14.12
CA VAL A 483 -18.12 -1.98 -13.27
C VAL A 483 -18.06 -2.38 -11.82
N GLY A 484 -17.15 -1.75 -11.09
CA GLY A 484 -17.01 -1.84 -9.64
C GLY A 484 -16.90 -0.47 -9.01
N ARG A 485 -16.55 -0.46 -7.72
CA ARG A 485 -16.30 0.75 -6.93
C ARG A 485 -14.83 0.81 -6.55
N SER A 486 -14.35 2.01 -6.24
CA SER A 486 -13.06 2.17 -5.58
C SER A 486 -13.22 2.53 -4.10
N HIS A 487 -12.41 1.87 -3.26
CA HIS A 487 -12.31 2.15 -1.83
C HIS A 487 -11.75 3.55 -1.55
N CYS A 488 -11.01 4.13 -2.50
CA CYS A 488 -10.40 5.45 -2.37
C CYS A 488 -11.41 6.60 -2.39
N ARG A 489 -12.64 6.39 -2.91
CA ARG A 489 -13.64 7.45 -2.95
C ARG A 489 -15.08 6.89 -2.98
N PRO A 490 -15.95 7.29 -2.04
CA PRO A 490 -17.37 6.96 -2.10
C PRO A 490 -18.04 7.48 -3.37
N GLY A 491 -18.94 6.69 -3.96
CA GLY A 491 -19.64 7.05 -5.20
C GLY A 491 -18.79 6.99 -6.47
N SER A 492 -17.59 6.42 -6.37
CA SER A 492 -16.71 6.17 -7.52
C SER A 492 -17.20 5.02 -8.39
N ILE A 493 -16.84 5.10 -9.66
CA ILE A 493 -17.04 4.04 -10.64
C ILE A 493 -15.67 3.65 -11.18
N LYS A 494 -15.29 2.38 -10.98
CA LYS A 494 -14.11 1.77 -11.59
C LYS A 494 -14.58 0.86 -12.73
N THR A 495 -13.96 0.96 -13.89
CA THR A 495 -14.44 0.26 -15.10
C THR A 495 -13.30 0.03 -16.10
N ASP A 496 -13.43 -1.00 -16.93
CA ASP A 496 -12.60 -1.23 -18.10
C ASP A 496 -13.06 -0.46 -19.35
N ALA A 497 -14.12 0.35 -19.23
CA ALA A 497 -14.59 1.18 -20.33
C ALA A 497 -13.61 2.32 -20.66
N PRO A 498 -13.31 2.55 -21.95
CA PRO A 498 -12.52 3.70 -22.37
C PRO A 498 -13.31 4.99 -22.18
N TRP A 499 -12.60 6.12 -22.08
CA TRP A 499 -13.21 7.45 -21.91
C TRP A 499 -14.23 7.80 -22.99
N SER A 500 -14.04 7.34 -24.23
CA SER A 500 -15.01 7.55 -25.32
C SER A 500 -16.38 6.97 -24.98
N VAL A 501 -16.44 5.79 -24.36
CA VAL A 501 -17.68 5.15 -23.92
C VAL A 501 -18.30 5.89 -22.74
N VAL A 502 -17.48 6.30 -21.77
CA VAL A 502 -17.95 7.10 -20.63
C VAL A 502 -18.64 8.38 -21.13
N TRP A 503 -18.02 9.09 -22.06
CA TRP A 503 -18.62 10.29 -22.65
C TRP A 503 -19.84 9.98 -23.50
N TYR A 504 -19.83 8.89 -24.26
CA TYR A 504 -21.01 8.44 -25.01
C TYR A 504 -22.23 8.25 -24.09
N ILE A 505 -22.09 7.49 -23.00
CA ILE A 505 -23.17 7.26 -22.02
C ILE A 505 -23.67 8.59 -21.45
N MET A 506 -22.76 9.50 -21.09
CA MET A 506 -23.14 10.81 -20.55
C MET A 506 -23.88 11.68 -21.58
N THR A 507 -23.49 11.62 -22.86
CA THR A 507 -24.20 12.35 -23.93
C THR A 507 -25.57 11.73 -24.24
N GLU A 508 -25.72 10.41 -24.14
CA GLU A 508 -27.02 9.73 -24.24
C GLU A 508 -27.95 10.09 -23.07
N TRP A 509 -27.40 10.19 -21.86
CA TRP A 509 -28.15 10.68 -20.71
C TRP A 509 -28.72 12.09 -20.95
N ILE A 510 -27.91 12.99 -21.54
CA ILE A 510 -28.38 14.34 -21.91
C ILE A 510 -29.48 14.27 -22.96
N ARG A 511 -29.31 13.48 -24.03
CA ARG A 511 -30.34 13.32 -25.08
C ARG A 511 -31.67 12.84 -24.52
N GLN A 512 -31.64 11.87 -23.63
CA GLN A 512 -32.84 11.12 -23.25
C GLN A 512 -33.51 11.65 -21.97
N LYS A 513 -32.74 12.19 -21.02
CA LYS A 513 -33.19 12.40 -19.64
C LYS A 513 -32.82 13.75 -19.05
N SER A 514 -31.74 14.38 -19.49
CA SER A 514 -31.29 15.69 -18.99
C SER A 514 -30.87 16.64 -20.12
N PRO A 515 -31.78 17.05 -21.02
CA PRO A 515 -31.44 18.00 -22.08
C PRO A 515 -30.85 19.28 -21.53
N ILE A 516 -29.75 19.73 -22.13
CA ILE A 516 -29.11 21.00 -21.82
C ILE A 516 -29.55 22.06 -22.83
N LYS A 517 -29.38 23.33 -22.46
CA LYS A 517 -29.57 24.47 -23.36
C LYS A 517 -28.27 24.77 -24.11
N PRO A 518 -28.18 24.52 -25.44
CA PRO A 518 -26.93 24.69 -26.19
C PRO A 518 -26.30 26.08 -26.06
N GLU A 519 -27.14 27.12 -25.96
CA GLU A 519 -26.73 28.52 -25.79
C GLU A 519 -25.94 28.80 -24.50
N ASN A 520 -26.07 27.92 -23.48
CA ASN A 520 -25.35 28.05 -22.22
C ASN A 520 -23.95 27.40 -22.27
N VAL A 521 -23.64 26.64 -23.32
CA VAL A 521 -22.37 25.91 -23.44
C VAL A 521 -21.37 26.74 -24.24
N LYS A 522 -20.45 27.40 -23.55
CA LYS A 522 -19.44 28.24 -24.19
C LYS A 522 -18.29 27.41 -24.78
N PRO A 523 -17.71 27.81 -25.93
CA PRO A 523 -16.52 27.15 -26.52
C PRO A 523 -15.31 27.05 -25.58
N THR A 524 -15.23 27.94 -24.60
CA THR A 524 -14.17 27.97 -23.58
C THR A 524 -14.39 26.97 -22.45
N THR A 525 -15.49 26.19 -22.44
CA THR A 525 -15.75 25.19 -21.40
C THR A 525 -15.18 23.82 -21.78
N PRO A 526 -14.76 22.99 -20.81
CA PRO A 526 -14.27 21.64 -21.10
C PRO A 526 -15.30 20.72 -21.76
N GLY A 527 -16.60 20.92 -21.48
CA GLY A 527 -17.69 20.10 -22.04
C GLY A 527 -17.99 20.40 -23.51
N TYR A 528 -17.64 21.59 -24.02
CA TYR A 528 -18.05 22.04 -25.35
C TYR A 528 -17.67 21.04 -26.46
N ARG A 529 -16.40 20.66 -26.55
CA ARG A 529 -15.93 19.76 -27.61
C ARG A 529 -16.56 18.37 -27.54
N ILE A 530 -16.87 17.89 -26.33
CA ILE A 530 -17.53 16.59 -26.11
C ILE A 530 -18.96 16.66 -26.63
N LEU A 531 -19.70 17.72 -26.26
CA LEU A 531 -21.08 17.94 -26.67
C LEU A 531 -21.20 18.25 -28.16
N GLN A 532 -20.26 19.02 -28.72
CA GLN A 532 -20.19 19.33 -30.15
C GLN A 532 -20.01 18.05 -30.98
N ARG A 533 -19.07 17.16 -30.60
CA ARG A 533 -18.88 15.87 -31.28
C ARG A 533 -20.08 14.95 -31.18
N ALA A 534 -20.89 15.12 -30.14
CA ALA A 534 -22.16 14.43 -29.97
C ALA A 534 -23.33 15.11 -30.73
N GLY A 535 -23.10 16.23 -31.43
CA GLY A 535 -24.18 16.96 -32.13
C GLY A 535 -25.19 17.61 -31.19
N LEU A 536 -24.83 17.86 -29.93
CA LEU A 536 -25.70 18.49 -28.92
C LEU A 536 -25.53 20.02 -28.87
N VAL A 537 -24.47 20.55 -29.45
CA VAL A 537 -24.16 21.98 -29.51
C VAL A 537 -23.59 22.29 -30.90
N PRO A 538 -23.98 23.42 -31.53
CA PRO A 538 -23.49 23.79 -32.85
C PRO A 538 -21.98 24.10 -32.85
N GLU A 539 -21.37 23.93 -34.01
CA GLU A 539 -20.00 24.38 -34.25
C GLU A 539 -19.95 25.91 -34.20
N ALA A 540 -19.05 26.45 -33.37
CA ALA A 540 -18.81 27.87 -33.32
C ALA A 540 -18.13 28.29 -34.63
N GLU A 541 -18.60 29.37 -35.25
CA GLU A 541 -17.86 30.00 -36.34
C GLU A 541 -16.44 30.29 -35.85
N SER A 542 -15.46 29.81 -36.60
CA SER A 542 -14.05 29.78 -36.21
C SER A 542 -13.48 31.19 -36.04
N GLN A 543 -13.69 31.79 -34.87
CA GLN A 543 -12.82 32.84 -34.38
C GLN A 543 -11.52 32.16 -33.95
N GLN A 544 -10.46 32.40 -34.72
CA GLN A 544 -9.10 31.97 -34.42
C GLN A 544 -8.78 32.27 -32.95
N LEU A 545 -8.82 31.26 -32.09
CA LEU A 545 -8.20 31.30 -30.76
C LEU A 545 -6.70 31.06 -30.95
N GLY A 546 -6.07 32.04 -31.62
CA GLY A 546 -4.63 32.25 -31.63
C GLY A 546 -4.25 33.00 -30.37
N ALA A 547 -3.46 32.36 -29.53
CA ALA A 547 -2.76 33.01 -28.45
C ALA A 547 -1.75 34.01 -29.04
N GLU A 548 -2.13 35.28 -29.15
CA GLU A 548 -1.18 36.39 -29.28
C GLU A 548 -1.59 37.47 -28.29
N LYS A 549 -0.95 37.46 -27.13
CA LYS A 549 -0.77 38.70 -26.37
C LYS A 549 0.02 39.62 -27.29
N LYS A 550 -0.63 40.65 -27.84
CA LYS A 550 0.05 41.76 -28.50
C LYS A 550 1.01 42.39 -27.51
N GLU A 551 2.30 42.16 -27.72
CA GLU A 551 3.34 43.12 -27.36
C GLU A 551 3.09 44.37 -28.20
N ASN A 552 2.58 45.43 -27.57
CA ASN A 552 2.75 46.78 -28.09
C ASN A 552 3.70 47.51 -27.14
N GLY A 553 4.89 47.81 -27.65
CA GLY A 553 5.86 48.69 -27.01
C GLY A 553 5.35 50.13 -26.99
N THR A 554 5.45 50.69 -25.78
CA THR A 554 5.85 52.07 -25.40
C THR A 554 5.11 53.27 -25.99
N THR A 555 4.37 53.96 -25.11
CA THR A 555 4.77 55.31 -24.66
C THR A 555 4.39 55.50 -23.18
N GLU A 556 5.30 56.10 -22.42
CA GLU A 556 5.33 56.22 -20.95
C GLU A 556 4.21 57.07 -20.34
N GLN A 557 3.71 56.67 -19.17
CA GLN A 557 3.73 57.49 -17.94
C GLN A 557 3.46 56.61 -16.71
N GLU A 558 4.40 56.64 -15.77
CA GLU A 558 4.39 55.94 -14.50
C GLU A 558 3.41 56.59 -13.50
N GLU A 559 2.69 55.75 -12.74
CA GLU A 559 2.82 55.71 -11.28
C GLU A 559 2.21 54.40 -10.76
N VAL A 560 3.07 53.53 -10.23
CA VAL A 560 2.68 52.26 -9.61
C VAL A 560 2.89 52.39 -8.12
N VAL A 561 1.86 52.15 -7.31
CA VAL A 561 2.05 51.81 -5.90
C VAL A 561 2.33 50.31 -5.81
N ARG A 562 3.62 49.95 -5.64
CA ARG A 562 4.12 48.56 -5.59
C ARG A 562 4.09 47.92 -4.19
N TYR A 563 3.60 48.63 -3.17
CA TYR A 563 3.54 48.15 -1.77
C TYR A 563 2.24 48.61 -1.09
N GLN A 564 1.55 47.71 -0.38
CA GLN A 564 0.40 48.09 0.45
C GLN A 564 0.88 48.76 1.74
N MET A 565 0.31 49.91 2.09
CA MET A 565 0.53 50.56 3.39
C MET A 565 -0.23 49.83 4.50
N ASN A 566 0.40 49.73 5.68
CA ASN A 566 -0.17 49.12 6.87
C ASN A 566 -1.31 49.99 7.42
N PRO A 567 -2.49 49.43 7.77
CA PRO A 567 -3.67 50.23 8.11
C PRO A 567 -3.59 50.98 9.45
N GLU A 568 -2.70 50.61 10.38
CA GLU A 568 -2.54 51.27 11.68
C GLU A 568 -1.10 51.24 12.21
N VAL A 569 -0.78 52.17 13.12
CA VAL A 569 0.46 52.17 13.90
C VAL A 569 0.40 51.00 14.91
N ASN A 570 1.23 49.97 14.70
CA ASN A 570 1.34 48.70 15.44
C ASN A 570 0.56 47.48 14.89
N TRP A 571 0.33 47.41 13.57
CA TRP A 571 -0.15 46.19 12.93
C TRP A 571 0.98 45.16 12.73
N GLY A 572 1.12 44.24 13.69
CA GLY A 572 2.08 43.13 13.68
C GLY A 572 1.94 42.26 14.93
N PRO A 573 2.42 41.00 14.94
CA PRO A 573 2.30 40.11 16.08
C PRO A 573 3.05 40.66 17.31
N LEU A 574 2.34 40.71 18.45
CA LEU A 574 2.86 41.16 19.75
C LEU A 574 3.98 40.24 20.27
N THR A 575 4.89 40.80 21.06
CA THR A 575 6.00 40.08 21.68
C THR A 575 5.52 38.98 22.63
N LYS A 576 6.25 37.86 22.58
CA LYS A 576 6.10 36.68 23.44
C LYS A 576 6.16 37.09 24.92
N ALA A 577 5.21 36.63 25.74
CA ALA A 577 5.27 36.81 27.19
C ALA A 577 6.60 36.24 27.74
N SER A 578 7.34 37.05 28.49
CA SER A 578 8.57 36.65 29.16
C SER A 578 8.27 35.65 30.26
N ARG A 579 9.04 34.55 30.29
CA ARG A 579 9.06 33.60 31.41
C ARG A 579 9.24 34.34 32.75
N ARG A 580 8.34 34.08 33.69
CA ARG A 580 8.65 33.98 35.11
C ARG A 580 8.20 32.62 35.59
#